data_AF-A0A533V5C5-F1
#
_entry.id   AF-A0A533V5C5-F1
#
_cell.length_a   1.000
_cell.length_b   1.000
_cell.length_c   1.000
_cell.angle_alpha   90.00
_cell.angle_beta   90.00
_cell.angle_gamma   90.00
#
_symmetry.space_group_name_H-M   'P 1'
#
loop_
_entity.id
_entity.type
_entity.pdbx_description
1 polymer ?
#
loop_
_entity_poly.entity_id
_entity_poly.type
_entity_poly.pdbx_seq_one_letter_code
_entity_poly.pdbx_strand_id
1 'polypeptide(L)'
;PGFQKKDIRVNISKDILTLRANRTIDIESYTIHFRQRPNKIEKKIPLPYSIPEDDNVNSKADYANGVVKIRIPISKMTNIPIT
;
A
#
# COMPACT_ATOMS: atom_id res chain seq x y z
N PRO A 1 11.38 0.85 -6.28
CA PRO A 1 12.15 1.53 -5.20
C PRO A 1 12.44 3.00 -5.56
N GLY A 2 12.71 3.85 -4.56
CA GLY A 2 13.06 5.26 -4.75
C GLY A 2 11.93 6.27 -4.55
N PHE A 3 10.98 5.97 -3.65
CA PHE A 3 9.97 6.90 -3.15
C PHE A 3 10.28 7.22 -1.68
N GLN A 4 9.96 8.43 -1.22
CA GLN A 4 10.07 8.77 0.20
C GLN A 4 8.86 8.21 0.95
N LYS A 5 9.02 7.86 2.23
CA LYS A 5 7.93 7.29 3.04
C LYS A 5 6.68 8.18 3.06
N LYS A 6 6.88 9.51 3.18
CA LYS A 6 5.79 10.51 3.19
C LYS A 6 4.98 10.57 1.88
N ASP A 7 5.56 10.09 0.79
CA ASP A 7 4.96 10.14 -0.54
C ASP A 7 4.16 8.87 -0.87
N ILE A 8 4.17 7.88 0.02
CA ILE A 8 3.47 6.61 -0.13
C ILE A 8 2.21 6.65 0.71
N ARG A 9 1.06 6.36 0.10
CA ARG A 9 -0.24 6.26 0.75
C ARG A 9 -0.80 4.86 0.54
N VAL A 10 -1.30 4.28 1.62
CA VAL A 10 -1.94 2.97 1.66
C VAL A 10 -3.35 3.18 2.18
N ASN A 11 -4.34 2.63 1.48
CA ASN A 11 -5.73 2.68 1.90
C ASN A 11 -6.39 1.32 1.63
N ILE A 12 -7.30 0.89 2.51
CA ILE A 12 -8.15 -0.28 2.30
C ILE A 12 -9.59 0.22 2.33
N SER A 13 -10.35 -0.10 1.29
CA SER A 13 -11.77 0.27 1.23
C SER A 13 -12.48 -0.73 0.32
N LYS A 14 -13.66 -1.20 0.74
CA LYS A 14 -14.47 -2.18 -0.01
C LYS A 14 -13.64 -3.38 -0.49
N ASP A 15 -12.85 -3.95 0.43
CA ASP A 15 -11.98 -5.11 0.17
C ASP A 15 -10.93 -4.90 -0.92
N ILE A 16 -10.61 -3.63 -1.23
CA ILE A 16 -9.55 -3.27 -2.18
C ILE A 16 -8.46 -2.53 -1.44
N LEU A 17 -7.26 -3.11 -1.44
CA LEU A 17 -6.04 -2.45 -1.03
C LEU A 17 -5.55 -1.55 -2.16
N THR A 18 -5.50 -0.25 -1.90
CA THR A 18 -4.99 0.77 -2.82
C THR A 18 -3.66 1.31 -2.32
N LEU A 19 -2.60 1.10 -3.11
CA LEU A 19 -1.27 1.67 -2.91
C LEU A 19 -1.04 2.79 -3.91
N ARG A 20 -0.73 3.99 -3.41
CA ARG A 20 -0.38 5.15 -4.23
C ARG A 20 0.98 5.69 -3.82
N ALA A 21 1.80 6.05 -4.79
CA ALA A 21 3.06 6.73 -4.53
C ALA A 21 3.30 7.79 -5.59
N ASN A 22 3.74 8.98 -5.19
CA ASN A 22 4.04 10.07 -6.13
C ASN A 22 5.34 10.78 -5.73
N ARG A 23 6.30 10.87 -6.65
CA ARG A 23 7.55 11.59 -6.42
C ARG A 23 7.75 12.63 -7.51
N THR A 24 8.18 13.81 -7.10
CA THR A 24 8.66 14.83 -8.03
C THR A 24 10.13 14.54 -8.35
N ILE A 25 10.51 14.74 -9.61
CA ILE A 25 11.90 14.69 -10.04
C ILE A 25 12.12 15.99 -10.79
N ASP A 26 13.00 16.85 -10.27
CA ASP A 26 13.42 18.05 -10.99
C ASP A 26 14.33 17.63 -12.14
N ILE A 27 13.94 18.07 -13.33
CA ILE A 27 14.66 17.75 -14.56
C ILE A 27 15.41 19.01 -14.96
N GLU A 28 16.70 19.04 -14.67
CA GLU A 28 17.60 20.03 -15.27
C GLU A 28 17.72 19.79 -16.78
N SER A 29 18.14 20.82 -17.51
CA SER A 29 18.22 20.93 -18.98
C SER A 29 19.24 19.97 -19.65
N TYR A 30 19.18 18.67 -19.34
CA TYR A 30 20.04 17.64 -19.91
C TYR A 30 19.31 16.86 -21.01
N THR A 31 20.10 16.31 -21.94
CA THR A 31 19.61 15.36 -22.94
C THR A 31 19.33 14.00 -22.28
N ILE A 32 18.04 13.65 -22.16
CA ILE A 32 17.62 12.38 -21.55
C ILE A 32 17.43 11.32 -22.65
N HIS A 33 18.28 10.29 -22.62
CA HIS A 33 18.15 9.16 -23.54
C HIS A 33 17.04 8.18 -23.13
N PHE A 34 16.86 7.93 -21.83
CA PHE A 34 15.86 6.98 -21.31
C PHE A 34 15.21 7.45 -20.01
N ARG A 35 13.88 7.29 -19.92
CA ARG A 35 13.08 7.65 -18.73
C ARG A 35 12.00 6.61 -18.45
N GLN A 36 12.42 5.45 -17.96
CA GLN A 36 11.51 4.32 -17.70
C GLN A 36 11.00 4.28 -16.26
N ARG A 37 11.69 4.94 -15.31
CA ARG A 37 11.32 4.87 -13.89
C ARG A 37 10.04 5.67 -13.63
N PRO A 38 9.03 5.09 -12.96
CA PRO A 38 7.77 5.79 -12.71
C PRO A 38 7.94 6.93 -11.71
N ASN A 39 7.21 8.01 -11.95
CA ASN A 39 7.04 9.11 -10.99
C ASN A 39 5.79 8.93 -10.14
N LYS A 40 4.75 8.31 -10.72
CA LYS A 40 3.49 8.00 -10.07
C LYS A 40 3.22 6.51 -10.19
N ILE A 41 2.77 5.90 -9.09
CA ILE A 41 2.30 4.53 -9.03
C ILE A 41 0.92 4.55 -8.40
N GLU A 42 -0.02 3.84 -9.01
CA GLU A 42 -1.28 3.46 -8.38
C GLU A 42 -1.50 1.97 -8.63
N LYS A 43 -1.68 1.22 -7.55
CA LYS A 43 -1.96 -0.21 -7.60
C LYS A 43 -3.18 -0.49 -6.74
N LYS A 44 -4.16 -1.15 -7.33
CA LYS A 44 -5.34 -1.69 -6.65
C LYS A 44 -5.20 -3.20 -6.60
N ILE A 45 -5.39 -3.77 -5.41
CA ILE A 45 -5.24 -5.19 -5.13
C ILE A 45 -6.54 -5.63 -4.44
N PRO A 46 -7.38 -6.44 -5.10
CA PRO A 46 -8.52 -7.04 -4.44
C PRO A 46 -8.01 -8.00 -3.36
N LEU A 47 -8.61 -7.93 -2.18
CA LEU A 47 -8.24 -8.77 -1.05
C LEU A 47 -9.04 -10.07 -1.11
N PRO A 48 -8.45 -11.18 -0.64
CA PRO A 48 -9.08 -12.50 -0.75
C PRO A 48 -10.23 -12.71 0.26
N TYR A 49 -10.46 -11.77 1.17
CA TYR A 49 -11.53 -11.79 2.17
C TYR A 49 -12.02 -10.37 2.45
N SER A 50 -13.21 -10.28 3.04
CA SER A 50 -13.80 -9.00 3.43
C SER A 50 -13.25 -8.52 4.77
N ILE A 51 -12.94 -7.23 4.86
CA ILE A 51 -12.38 -6.62 6.07
C ILE A 51 -13.42 -5.70 6.70
N PRO A 52 -13.89 -5.99 7.92
CA PRO A 52 -14.74 -5.08 8.69
C PRO A 52 -14.06 -3.72 8.85
N GLU A 53 -14.82 -2.62 8.84
CA GLU A 53 -14.23 -1.27 8.91
C GLU A 53 -13.39 -1.07 10.20
N ASP A 54 -13.78 -1.68 11.32
CA ASP A 54 -13.05 -1.62 12.58
C ASP A 54 -11.67 -2.30 12.51
N ASP A 55 -11.53 -3.35 11.71
CA ASP A 55 -10.27 -4.07 11.53
C ASP A 55 -9.28 -3.30 10.65
N ASN A 56 -9.77 -2.41 9.80
CA ASN A 56 -8.91 -1.54 8.98
C ASN A 56 -8.00 -0.68 9.86
N VAL A 57 -8.45 -0.26 11.05
CA VAL A 57 -7.70 0.60 11.99
C VAL A 57 -6.46 -0.11 12.54
N ASN A 58 -6.49 -1.44 12.62
CA ASN A 58 -5.40 -2.26 13.16
C ASN A 58 -4.33 -2.63 12.11
N SER A 59 -4.51 -2.20 10.86
CA SER A 59 -3.58 -2.47 9.77
C SER A 59 -2.24 -1.76 9.99
N LYS A 60 -1.12 -2.48 9.91
CA LYS A 60 0.23 -1.91 10.05
C LYS A 60 0.95 -1.85 8.70
N ALA A 61 1.61 -0.74 8.42
CA ALA A 61 2.42 -0.55 7.22
C ALA A 61 3.84 -0.08 7.58
N ASP A 62 4.84 -0.84 7.12
CA ASP A 62 6.26 -0.56 7.30
C ASP A 62 6.91 -0.25 5.94
N TYR A 63 7.89 0.65 5.93
CA TYR A 63 8.69 0.95 4.75
C TYR A 63 10.17 0.94 5.09
N ALA A 64 10.91 0.03 4.48
CA ALA A 64 12.35 -0.10 4.65
C ALA A 64 12.99 -0.58 3.35
N ASN A 65 14.16 -0.03 3.01
CA ASN A 65 14.97 -0.45 1.86
C ASN A 65 14.19 -0.52 0.53
N GLY A 66 13.26 0.42 0.31
CA GLY A 66 12.47 0.47 -0.92
C GLY A 66 11.31 -0.54 -0.98
N VAL A 67 11.03 -1.25 0.11
CA VAL A 67 9.98 -2.26 0.22
C VAL A 67 8.90 -1.79 1.19
N VAL A 68 7.64 -1.84 0.74
CA VAL A 68 6.46 -1.59 1.57
C VAL A 68 5.92 -2.94 2.06
N LYS A 69 5.82 -3.11 3.38
CA LYS A 69 5.22 -4.31 4.00
C LYS A 69 3.92 -3.91 4.67
N ILE A 70 2.83 -4.59 4.33
CA ILE A 70 1.49 -4.31 4.88
C ILE A 70 1.04 -5.58 5.60
N ARG A 71 0.66 -5.44 6.87
CA ARG A 71 0.07 -6.52 7.67
C ARG A 71 -1.38 -6.15 7.97
N ILE A 72 -2.29 -6.98 7.47
CA ILE A 72 -3.74 -6.85 7.68
C ILE A 72 -4.14 -7.99 8.61
N PRO A 73 -4.69 -7.71 9.80
CA PRO A 73 -5.19 -8.76 10.67
C PRO A 73 -6.39 -9.46 10.04
N ILE A 74 -6.56 -10.74 10.35
CA ILE A 74 -7.77 -11.50 10.03
C ILE A 74 -8.50 -11.66 11.35
N SER A 75 -9.69 -11.08 11.48
CA SER A 75 -10.54 -11.32 12.65
C SER A 75 -10.86 -12.81 12.76
N LYS A 76 -10.52 -13.40 13.90
CA LYS A 76 -10.67 -14.84 14.14
C LYS A 76 -12.15 -15.23 14.03
N MET A 77 -12.39 -16.36 13.38
CA MET A 77 -13.67 -17.06 13.37
C MET A 77 -14.18 -17.24 14.81
N THR A 78 -15.49 -17.01 14.94
CA THR A 78 -16.33 -17.07 16.14
C THR A 78 -16.02 -18.24 17.09
N ASN A 79 -16.01 -17.94 18.39
CA ASN A 79 -16.03 -18.93 19.48
C ASN A 79 -17.08 -20.01 19.17
N ILE A 80 -16.65 -21.26 19.06
CA ILE A 80 -17.57 -22.41 18.96
C ILE A 80 -18.05 -22.70 20.39
N PRO A 81 -19.35 -22.56 20.70
CA PRO A 81 -19.85 -22.91 22.01
C PRO A 81 -19.80 -24.42 22.19
N ILE A 82 -19.19 -24.86 23.30
CA ILE A 82 -19.19 -26.25 23.73
C ILE A 82 -20.55 -26.47 24.40
N THR A 83 -21.37 -27.37 23.85
CA THR A 83 -22.65 -27.80 24.44
C THR A 83 -22.51 -29.20 24.99
#